data_AF-A0A7S1SST4-F1
#
_entry.id   AF-A0A7S1SST4-F1
#
_cell.length_a   1.000
_cell.length_b   1.000
_cell.length_c   1.000
_cell.angle_alpha   90.00
_cell.angle_beta   90.00
_cell.angle_gamma   90.00
#
_symmetry.space_group_name_H-M   'P 1'
#
loop_
_entity.id
_entity.type
_entity.pdbx_description
1 polymer ?
#
loop_
_entity_poly.entity_id
_entity_poly.type
_entity_poly.pdbx_seq_one_letter_code
_entity_poly.pdbx_strand_id
1 'polypeptide(L)'
;MPTLAASDQLLTQKRTKNPYLFIYNAVLLVCWTAVLALTWREVLANGKANVYTVTESTLKIAQTAALLEVVHSAVGLVRSPVMITATQVASRIWILWGVVVAVPSVTQQSVHLFRVGEYDVEIGVVSLLTAWA
;
A
#
# COMPACT_ATOMS: atom_id res chain seq x y z
N MET A 1 -33.33 35.76 14.99
CA MET A 1 -32.37 34.66 15.26
C MET A 1 -32.27 33.74 14.02
N PRO A 2 -31.39 34.03 13.04
CA PRO A 2 -31.23 33.21 11.82
C PRO A 2 -29.94 32.37 11.78
N THR A 3 -29.13 32.35 12.84
CA THR A 3 -27.74 31.85 12.81
C THR A 3 -27.62 30.32 12.92
N LEU A 4 -28.57 29.62 13.54
CA LEU A 4 -28.48 28.17 13.78
C LEU A 4 -28.86 27.32 12.55
N ALA A 5 -29.76 27.82 11.70
CA ALA A 5 -30.16 27.10 10.48
C ALA A 5 -29.06 27.11 9.41
N ALA A 6 -28.29 28.20 9.31
CA ALA A 6 -27.17 28.29 8.37
C ALA A 6 -26.01 27.35 8.75
N SER A 7 -25.74 27.15 10.04
CA SER A 7 -24.72 26.21 10.51
C SER A 7 -25.10 24.75 10.25
N ASP A 8 -26.36 24.35 10.44
CA ASP A 8 -26.82 22.99 10.11
C ASP A 8 -26.78 22.71 8.61
N GLN A 9 -27.06 23.72 7.78
CA GLN A 9 -26.95 23.64 6.32
C GLN A 9 -25.48 23.52 5.86
N LEU A 10 -24.52 24.12 6.60
CA LEU A 10 -23.08 23.94 6.38
C LEU A 10 -22.57 22.57 6.85
N LEU A 11 -23.13 22.00 7.92
CA LEU A 11 -22.78 20.66 8.43
C LEU A 11 -23.40 19.53 7.59
N THR A 12 -24.50 19.82 6.89
CA THR A 12 -25.04 18.99 5.81
C THR A 12 -24.27 19.20 4.50
N GLN A 13 -22.96 19.49 4.59
CA GLN A 13 -22.05 19.49 3.46
C GLN A 13 -22.16 18.12 2.77
N LYS A 14 -22.92 18.11 1.68
CA LYS A 14 -23.26 16.96 0.85
C LYS A 14 -22.00 16.12 0.63
N ARG A 15 -21.84 15.03 1.39
CA ARG A 15 -20.81 14.02 1.14
C ARG A 15 -21.22 13.33 -0.15
N THR A 16 -20.86 13.93 -1.28
CA THR A 16 -21.03 13.32 -2.59
C THR A 16 -20.18 12.06 -2.60
N LYS A 17 -20.85 10.90 -2.53
CA LYS A 17 -20.19 9.61 -2.72
C LYS A 17 -19.74 9.59 -4.17
N ASN A 18 -18.45 9.81 -4.43
CA ASN A 18 -17.93 9.72 -5.78
C ASN A 18 -17.78 8.23 -6.13
N PRO A 19 -18.65 7.65 -6.97
CA PRO A 19 -18.60 6.22 -7.29
C PRO A 19 -17.25 5.84 -7.92
N TYR A 20 -16.60 6.77 -8.62
CA TYR A 20 -15.25 6.58 -9.14
C TYR A 20 -14.26 6.25 -8.02
N LEU A 21 -14.26 7.02 -6.93
CA LEU A 21 -13.30 6.83 -5.83
C LEU A 21 -13.58 5.52 -5.08
N PHE A 22 -14.85 5.11 -4.99
CA PHE A 22 -15.20 3.81 -4.42
C PHE A 22 -14.67 2.65 -5.27
N ILE A 23 -14.91 2.68 -6.58
CA ILE A 23 -14.43 1.64 -7.52
C ILE A 23 -12.90 1.60 -7.51
N TYR A 24 -12.26 2.76 -7.53
CA TYR A 24 -10.80 2.87 -7.50
C TYR A 24 -10.22 2.24 -6.22
N ASN A 25 -10.76 2.57 -5.04
CA ASN A 25 -10.33 1.94 -3.78
C ASN A 25 -10.63 0.43 -3.74
N ALA A 26 -11.73 -0.01 -4.35
CA ALA A 26 -12.04 -1.44 -4.45
C ALA A 26 -11.03 -2.18 -5.34
N VAL A 27 -10.63 -1.58 -6.47
CA VAL A 27 -9.57 -2.13 -7.33
C VAL A 27 -8.24 -2.18 -6.58
N LEU A 28 -7.86 -1.12 -5.85
CA LEU A 28 -6.66 -1.11 -5.03
C LEU A 28 -6.69 -2.21 -3.96
N LEU A 29 -7.82 -2.39 -3.28
CA LEU A 29 -8.00 -3.48 -2.32
C LEU A 29 -7.79 -4.84 -2.97
N VAL A 30 -8.33 -5.08 -4.16
CA VAL A 30 -8.12 -6.32 -4.92
C VAL A 30 -6.65 -6.48 -5.31
N CYS A 31 -5.97 -5.43 -5.74
CA CYS A 31 -4.54 -5.49 -6.08
C CYS A 31 -3.67 -5.84 -4.86
N TRP A 32 -3.88 -5.18 -3.72
CA TRP A 32 -3.11 -5.44 -2.50
C TRP A 32 -3.41 -6.81 -1.89
N THR A 33 -4.67 -7.25 -1.91
CA THR A 33 -5.02 -8.62 -1.52
C THR A 33 -4.40 -9.67 -2.43
N ALA A 34 -4.29 -9.40 -3.74
CA ALA A 34 -3.57 -10.28 -4.66
C ALA A 34 -2.07 -10.36 -4.33
N VAL A 35 -1.42 -9.24 -3.98
CA VAL A 35 -0.02 -9.21 -3.50
C VAL A 35 0.14 -10.10 -2.26
N LEU A 36 -0.74 -9.97 -1.27
CA LEU A 36 -0.72 -10.81 -0.07
C LEU A 36 -0.97 -12.29 -0.37
N ALA A 37 -1.97 -12.58 -1.18
CA ALA A 37 -2.33 -13.95 -1.53
C ALA A 37 -1.20 -14.65 -2.27
N LEU A 38 -0.56 -13.99 -3.24
CA LEU A 38 0.60 -14.51 -3.95
C LEU A 38 1.78 -14.73 -3.00
N THR A 39 2.05 -13.76 -2.13
CA THR A 39 3.12 -13.84 -1.12
C THR A 39 2.93 -15.06 -0.23
N TRP A 40 1.76 -15.22 0.37
CA TRP A 40 1.50 -16.30 1.33
C TRP A 40 1.42 -17.67 0.63
N ARG A 41 0.82 -17.73 -0.55
CA ARG A 41 0.77 -18.96 -1.35
C ARG A 41 2.17 -19.45 -1.69
N GLU A 42 3.06 -18.55 -2.09
CA GLU A 42 4.44 -18.91 -2.45
C GLU A 42 5.24 -19.34 -1.21
N VAL A 43 5.10 -18.62 -0.09
CA VAL A 43 5.73 -19.00 1.19
C VAL A 43 5.31 -20.41 1.63
N LEU A 44 4.03 -20.74 1.52
CA LEU A 44 3.50 -22.05 1.92
C LEU A 44 3.88 -23.19 0.95
N ALA A 45 4.00 -22.90 -0.35
CA ALA A 45 4.26 -23.91 -1.37
C ALA A 45 5.75 -24.17 -1.61
N ASN A 46 6.56 -23.11 -1.72
CA ASN A 46 7.95 -23.17 -2.18
C ASN A 46 8.94 -22.49 -1.22
N GLY A 47 8.46 -21.96 -0.09
CA GLY A 47 9.28 -21.21 0.86
C GLY A 47 9.56 -19.78 0.41
N LYS A 48 10.57 -19.14 1.04
CA LYS A 48 10.80 -17.68 0.92
C LYS A 48 11.56 -17.25 -0.34
N ALA A 49 12.26 -18.17 -1.02
CA ALA A 49 13.26 -17.83 -2.05
C ALA A 49 12.66 -17.16 -3.30
N ASN A 50 11.48 -17.60 -3.73
CA ASN A 50 10.82 -17.15 -4.97
C ASN A 50 9.69 -16.15 -4.75
N VAL A 51 9.49 -15.70 -3.50
CA VAL A 51 8.37 -14.82 -3.16
C VAL A 51 8.46 -13.49 -3.93
N TYR A 52 9.66 -12.93 -4.06
CA TYR A 52 9.83 -11.67 -4.79
C TYR A 52 9.52 -11.81 -6.28
N THR A 53 10.02 -12.87 -6.93
CA THR A 53 9.90 -13.06 -8.39
C THR A 53 8.44 -13.23 -8.82
N VAL A 54 7.63 -13.91 -8.02
CA VAL A 54 6.19 -14.09 -8.28
C VAL A 54 5.39 -12.81 -8.01
N THR A 55 5.83 -11.99 -7.05
CA THR A 55 5.07 -10.84 -6.56
C THR A 55 5.47 -9.51 -7.21
N GLU A 56 6.64 -9.44 -7.85
CA GLU A 56 7.23 -8.23 -8.43
C GLU A 56 6.27 -7.50 -9.38
N SER A 57 5.66 -8.23 -10.32
CA SER A 57 4.75 -7.64 -11.31
C SER A 57 3.52 -7.01 -10.66
N THR A 58 2.87 -7.72 -9.73
CA THR A 58 1.68 -7.22 -9.02
C THR A 58 2.04 -6.04 -8.11
N LEU A 59 3.22 -6.09 -7.48
CA LEU A 59 3.72 -5.03 -6.61
C LEU A 59 3.99 -3.74 -7.39
N LYS A 60 4.59 -3.82 -8.59
CA LYS A 60 4.79 -2.67 -9.46
C LYS A 60 3.46 -2.03 -9.85
N ILE A 61 2.45 -2.83 -10.19
CA ILE A 61 1.11 -2.33 -10.52
C ILE A 61 0.50 -1.60 -9.31
N ALA A 62 0.50 -2.22 -8.14
CA ALA A 62 -0.04 -1.61 -6.91
C ALA A 62 0.68 -0.29 -6.57
N GLN A 63 2.00 -0.22 -6.75
CA GLN A 63 2.78 0.99 -6.51
C GLN A 63 2.51 2.11 -7.54
N THR A 64 2.36 1.77 -8.83
CA THR A 64 1.96 2.77 -9.83
C THR A 64 0.54 3.28 -9.60
N ALA A 65 -0.35 2.42 -9.08
CA ALA A 65 -1.69 2.85 -8.69
C ALA A 65 -1.62 3.83 -7.52
N ALA A 66 -0.73 3.65 -6.54
CA ALA A 66 -0.54 4.59 -5.43
C ALA A 66 -0.09 6.00 -5.87
N LEU A 67 0.58 6.15 -7.02
CA LEU A 67 0.86 7.49 -7.58
C LEU A 67 -0.41 8.25 -7.96
N LEU A 68 -1.44 7.55 -8.42
CA LEU A 68 -2.73 8.17 -8.73
C LEU A 68 -3.42 8.71 -7.48
N GLU A 69 -3.18 8.15 -6.29
CA GLU A 69 -3.71 8.71 -5.02
C GLU A 69 -3.12 10.09 -4.70
N VAL A 70 -1.84 10.31 -5.05
CA VAL A 70 -1.20 11.61 -4.94
C VAL A 70 -1.86 12.61 -5.89
N VAL A 71 -2.14 12.18 -7.12
CA VAL A 71 -2.88 12.99 -8.12
C VAL A 71 -4.29 13.31 -7.63
N HIS A 72 -5.03 12.34 -7.09
CA HIS A 72 -6.37 12.55 -6.55
C HIS A 72 -6.36 13.53 -5.38
N SER A 73 -5.33 13.47 -4.53
CA SER A 73 -5.13 14.44 -3.44
C SER A 73 -4.83 15.83 -4.00
N ALA A 74 -3.95 15.94 -5.02
CA ALA A 74 -3.56 17.20 -5.66
C ALA A 74 -4.72 17.92 -6.37
N VAL A 75 -5.62 17.17 -7.02
CA VAL A 75 -6.81 17.69 -7.69
C VAL A 75 -7.96 17.99 -6.69
N GLY A 76 -7.77 17.68 -5.39
CA GLY A 76 -8.78 17.91 -4.35
C GLY A 76 -9.93 16.90 -4.37
N LEU A 77 -9.77 15.77 -5.07
CA LEU A 77 -10.73 14.66 -5.10
C LEU A 77 -10.80 13.94 -3.75
N VAL A 78 -9.68 13.91 -3.04
CA VAL A 78 -9.55 13.35 -1.69
C VAL A 78 -9.19 14.47 -0.71
N ARG A 79 -9.83 14.49 0.46
CA ARG A 79 -9.57 15.47 1.55
C ARG A 79 -8.27 15.19 2.31
N SER A 80 -7.24 14.67 1.65
CA SER A 80 -5.93 14.43 2.26
C SER A 80 -4.98 15.57 1.90
N PRO A 81 -4.17 16.09 2.84
CA PRO A 81 -3.09 17.01 2.50
C PRO A 81 -2.13 16.35 1.50
N VAL A 82 -2.00 16.94 0.30
CA VAL A 82 -1.21 16.39 -0.82
C VAL A 82 0.20 15.99 -0.40
N MET A 83 0.85 16.83 0.41
CA MET A 83 2.21 16.59 0.90
C MET A 83 2.34 15.32 1.75
N ILE A 84 1.30 15.00 2.53
CA ILE A 84 1.28 13.79 3.36
C ILE A 84 1.14 12.56 2.46
N THR A 85 0.17 12.56 1.55
CA THR A 85 -0.03 11.45 0.60
C THR A 85 1.21 11.25 -0.29
N ALA A 86 1.80 12.34 -0.79
CA ALA A 86 3.01 12.31 -1.60
C ALA A 86 4.20 11.71 -0.85
N THR A 87 4.44 12.13 0.40
CA THR A 87 5.54 11.61 1.21
C THR A 87 5.38 10.12 1.49
N GLN A 88 4.15 9.66 1.77
CA GLN A 88 3.85 8.25 2.01
C GLN A 88 4.12 7.40 0.77
N VAL A 89 3.68 7.84 -0.40
CA VAL A 89 3.89 7.12 -1.66
C VAL A 89 5.36 7.18 -2.11
N ALA A 90 6.02 8.32 -1.96
CA ALA A 90 7.43 8.49 -2.31
C ALA A 90 8.34 7.56 -1.49
N SER A 91 8.08 7.39 -0.19
CA SER A 91 8.82 6.44 0.66
C SER A 91 8.70 5.00 0.15
N ARG A 92 7.49 4.58 -0.23
CA ARG A 92 7.22 3.22 -0.75
C ARG A 92 7.91 2.98 -2.10
N ILE A 93 7.88 3.98 -2.98
CA ILE A 93 8.54 3.92 -4.30
C ILE A 93 10.05 3.86 -4.14
N TRP A 94 10.60 4.66 -3.22
CA TRP A 94 12.04 4.66 -2.95
C TRP A 94 12.54 3.29 -2.48
N ILE A 95 11.81 2.62 -1.57
CA ILE A 95 12.21 1.29 -1.12
C ILE A 95 12.12 0.29 -2.27
N LEU A 96 11.05 0.29 -3.06
CA LEU A 96 10.89 -0.65 -4.17
C LEU A 96 11.94 -0.43 -5.27
N TRP A 97 12.01 0.78 -5.81
CA TRP A 97 12.85 1.08 -6.97
C TRP A 97 14.29 1.41 -6.60
N GLY A 98 14.49 2.16 -5.52
CA GLY A 98 15.81 2.62 -5.07
C GLY A 98 16.60 1.55 -4.30
N VAL A 99 15.93 0.61 -3.63
CA VAL A 99 16.61 -0.44 -2.84
C VAL A 99 16.40 -1.82 -3.45
N VAL A 100 15.15 -2.27 -3.57
CA VAL A 100 14.85 -3.66 -3.93
C VAL A 100 15.23 -3.98 -5.38
N VAL A 101 14.91 -3.09 -6.32
CA VAL A 101 15.28 -3.25 -7.74
C VAL A 101 16.77 -2.98 -7.96
N ALA A 102 17.33 -1.97 -7.27
CA ALA A 102 18.74 -1.59 -7.43
C ALA A 102 19.70 -2.64 -6.87
N VAL A 103 19.31 -3.34 -5.80
CA VAL A 103 20.15 -4.33 -5.12
C VAL A 103 19.34 -5.62 -4.89
N PRO A 104 19.22 -6.50 -5.90
CA PRO A 104 18.41 -7.72 -5.80
C PRO A 104 18.82 -8.66 -4.66
N SER A 105 20.08 -8.61 -4.21
CA SER A 105 20.57 -9.44 -3.10
C SER A 105 19.86 -9.16 -1.77
N VAL A 106 19.27 -7.98 -1.59
CA VAL A 106 18.46 -7.67 -0.40
C VAL A 106 17.18 -8.51 -0.32
N THR A 107 16.75 -9.10 -1.44
CA THR A 107 15.56 -9.95 -1.46
C THR A 107 15.80 -11.34 -0.88
N GLN A 108 17.07 -11.78 -0.91
CA GLN A 108 17.51 -13.10 -0.46
C GLN A 108 18.08 -13.06 0.97
N GLN A 109 18.39 -11.88 1.48
CA GLN A 109 18.89 -11.69 2.83
C GLN A 109 17.72 -11.39 3.77
N SER A 110 17.60 -12.17 4.84
CA SER A 110 16.70 -11.88 5.94
C SER A 110 17.50 -11.62 7.22
N VAL A 111 17.07 -10.61 7.98
CA VAL A 111 17.65 -10.26 9.28
C VAL A 111 16.85 -10.95 10.36
N HIS A 112 17.47 -11.90 11.06
CA HIS A 112 16.86 -12.54 12.22
C HIS A 112 16.81 -11.56 13.38
N LEU A 113 15.62 -11.30 13.92
CA LEU A 113 15.45 -10.41 15.06
C LEU A 113 15.48 -11.19 16.37
N PHE A 114 14.53 -12.10 16.54
CA PHE A 114 14.36 -12.89 17.75
C PHE A 114 13.54 -14.14 17.44
N ARG A 115 13.73 -15.17 18.27
CA ARG A 115 12.99 -16.42 18.17
C ARG A 115 11.81 -16.38 19.14
N VAL A 116 10.60 -16.64 18.65
CA VAL A 116 9.40 -16.81 19.49
C VAL A 116 8.96 -18.25 19.40
N GLY A 117 9.34 -19.06 20.39
CA GLY A 117 9.09 -20.50 20.38
C GLY A 117 9.85 -21.21 19.26
N GLU A 118 9.14 -21.82 18.32
CA GLU A 118 9.71 -22.51 17.15
C GLU A 118 9.88 -21.60 15.93
N TYR A 119 9.34 -20.39 15.95
CA TYR A 119 9.37 -19.47 14.81
C TYR A 119 10.48 -18.44 14.96
N ASP A 120 11.41 -18.40 14.00
CA ASP A 120 12.39 -17.34 13.88
C ASP A 120 11.73 -16.12 13.21
N VAL A 121 11.61 -15.02 13.95
CA VAL A 121 11.09 -13.75 13.41
C VAL A 121 12.20 -13.09 12.61
N GLU A 122 11.96 -12.97 11.32
CA GLU A 122 12.89 -12.42 10.35
C GLU A 122 12.30 -11.20 9.66
N ILE A 123 13.10 -10.14 9.51
CA ILE A 123 12.79 -9.04 8.59
C ILE A 123 13.39 -9.39 7.24
N GLY A 124 12.54 -9.55 6.22
CA GLY A 124 12.94 -9.78 4.85
C GLY A 124 11.82 -9.40 3.89
N VAL A 125 11.85 -9.94 2.67
CA VAL A 125 10.84 -9.62 1.65
C VAL A 125 9.44 -10.02 2.08
N VAL A 126 9.29 -11.17 2.74
CA VAL A 126 7.97 -11.63 3.20
C VAL A 126 7.37 -10.64 4.20
N SER A 127 8.14 -10.22 5.22
CA SER A 127 7.66 -9.22 6.19
C SER A 127 7.37 -7.87 5.54
N LEU A 128 8.19 -7.47 4.55
CA LEU A 128 8.02 -6.24 3.80
C LEU A 128 6.71 -6.24 3.00
N LEU A 129 6.45 -7.32 2.25
CA LEU A 129 5.24 -7.48 1.45
C LEU A 129 3.99 -7.62 2.33
N THR A 130 4.09 -8.29 3.49
CA THR A 130 2.96 -8.40 4.42
C THR A 130 2.66 -7.10 5.16
N ALA A 131 3.67 -6.28 5.45
CA ALA A 131 3.47 -5.01 6.16
C ALA A 131 2.94 -3.90 5.24
N TRP A 132 3.14 -4.03 3.93
CA TRP A 132 2.76 -3.01 2.95
C TRP A 132 1.35 -3.13 2.39
N ALA A 133 0.78 -4.33 2.45
CA ALA A 133 -0.51 -4.69 1.88
C ALA A 133 -1.62 -4.72 2.94
#